data_AF-A0A968M8D0-F1
#
_entry.id   AF-A0A968M8D0-F1
#
_cell.length_a   1.000
_cell.length_b   1.000
_cell.length_c   1.000
_cell.angle_alpha   90.00
_cell.angle_beta   90.00
_cell.angle_gamma   90.00
#
_symmetry.space_group_name_H-M   'P 1'
#
loop_
_entity.id
_entity.type
_entity.pdbx_description
1 polymer ?
#
loop_
_entity_poly.entity_id
_entity_poly.type
_entity_poly.pdbx_seq_one_letter_code
_entity_poly.pdbx_strand_id
1 'polypeptide(L)'
;MPNDNTYMIGHNVGLLTIIFMIILIILSVYIKIPYNIWKKTHEYFGLVILLTVIHILLVDKDVAAYPLLGIWVYGFLILAMWSVLYIQYFYPWFGPRYTYEVDCLEFVDKNIEITLIPRDKSMLFKPGQFVYIKFVNKDIYSEVHPYSIAYAQEDDGTIKLGIKQLGDHTRTLTKLQNGDRVILWGPYGQFSERFLTTHQDCVFVGGGIGITPFLGMWDYKLSMP
;
A
#
# COMPACT_ATOMS: atom_id res chain seq x y z
N MET A 1 6.85 -36.20 29.54
CA MET A 1 7.68 -35.98 28.35
C MET A 1 6.73 -35.55 27.24
N PRO A 2 6.99 -34.45 26.50
CA PRO A 2 6.23 -34.19 25.27
C PRO A 2 6.30 -35.46 24.42
N ASN A 3 5.19 -35.89 23.85
CA ASN A 3 5.17 -37.08 22.99
C ASN A 3 6.26 -36.89 21.92
N ASP A 4 7.20 -37.84 21.76
CA ASP A 4 8.28 -37.73 20.76
C ASP A 4 7.71 -37.36 19.37
N ASN A 5 6.50 -37.84 19.08
CA ASN A 5 5.76 -37.49 17.88
C ASN A 5 5.46 -35.99 17.73
N THR A 6 5.03 -35.30 18.80
CA THR A 6 4.72 -33.85 18.76
C THR A 6 5.97 -33.02 18.49
N TYR A 7 7.07 -33.38 19.14
CA TYR A 7 8.36 -32.73 18.90
C TYR A 7 8.83 -32.93 17.45
N MET A 8 8.74 -34.16 16.94
CA MET A 8 9.11 -34.47 15.54
C MET A 8 8.25 -33.70 14.53
N ILE A 9 6.94 -33.56 14.80
CA ILE A 9 6.05 -32.73 13.98
C ILE A 9 6.52 -31.27 14.03
N GLY A 10 6.75 -30.72 15.23
CA GLY A 10 7.24 -29.36 15.40
C GLY A 10 8.56 -29.12 14.64
N HIS A 11 9.53 -30.01 14.78
CA HIS A 11 10.80 -29.97 14.06
C HIS A 11 10.61 -29.96 12.54
N ASN A 12 9.78 -30.86 12.01
CA ASN A 12 9.51 -30.92 10.57
C ASN A 12 8.80 -29.67 10.05
N VAL A 13 7.87 -29.10 10.81
CA VAL A 13 7.25 -27.80 10.50
C VAL A 13 8.32 -26.71 10.45
N GLY A 14 9.27 -26.70 11.39
CA GLY A 14 10.40 -25.75 11.39
C GLY A 14 11.27 -25.86 10.14
N LEU A 15 11.64 -27.08 9.75
CA LEU A 15 12.42 -27.35 8.54
C LEU A 15 11.68 -26.91 7.28
N LEU A 16 10.38 -27.20 7.17
CA LEU A 16 9.56 -26.74 6.04
C LEU A 16 9.47 -25.22 6.01
N THR A 17 9.29 -24.58 7.18
CA THR A 17 9.18 -23.13 7.31
C THR A 17 10.46 -22.43 6.85
N ILE A 18 11.64 -22.90 7.26
CA ILE A 18 12.90 -22.27 6.86
C ILE A 18 13.18 -22.46 5.36
N ILE A 19 12.91 -23.64 4.79
CA ILE A 19 13.04 -23.87 3.35
C ILE A 19 12.09 -22.96 2.58
N PHE A 20 10.83 -22.88 3.02
CA PHE A 20 9.83 -22.00 2.41
C PHE A 20 10.24 -20.53 2.47
N MET A 21 10.74 -20.07 3.63
CA MET A 21 11.27 -18.73 3.79
C MET A 21 12.45 -18.45 2.84
N ILE A 22 13.40 -19.38 2.71
CA ILE A 22 14.54 -19.24 1.78
C ILE A 22 14.04 -19.09 0.33
N ILE A 23 13.08 -19.90 -0.09
CA ILE A 23 12.48 -19.80 -1.42
C ILE A 23 11.85 -18.40 -1.63
N LEU A 24 11.08 -17.91 -0.66
CA LEU A 24 10.48 -16.58 -0.73
C LEU A 24 11.52 -15.46 -0.76
N ILE A 25 12.63 -15.58 -0.02
CA ILE A 25 13.75 -14.62 -0.06
C ILE A 25 14.40 -14.62 -1.44
N ILE A 26 14.71 -15.80 -2.00
CA ILE A 26 15.30 -15.92 -3.34
C ILE A 26 14.40 -15.24 -4.37
N LEU A 27 13.10 -15.56 -4.33
CA LEU A 27 12.11 -14.99 -5.24
C LEU A 27 11.94 -13.47 -5.06
N SER A 28 12.04 -12.96 -3.83
CA SER A 28 11.83 -11.54 -3.54
C SER A 28 13.05 -10.67 -3.86
N VAL A 29 14.26 -11.20 -3.68
CA VAL A 29 15.51 -10.41 -3.75
C VAL A 29 16.28 -10.67 -5.04
N TYR A 30 16.33 -11.92 -5.51
CA TYR A 30 17.25 -12.31 -6.58
C TYR A 30 16.57 -12.51 -7.93
N ILE A 31 15.28 -12.81 -7.95
CA ILE A 31 14.54 -13.05 -9.20
C ILE A 31 13.79 -11.79 -9.60
N LYS A 32 14.06 -11.30 -10.82
CA LYS A 32 13.29 -10.20 -11.43
C LYS A 32 11.99 -10.76 -12.01
N ILE A 33 10.91 -10.65 -11.25
CA ILE A 33 9.54 -10.95 -11.68
C ILE A 33 8.70 -9.66 -11.74
N PRO A 34 7.60 -9.64 -12.53
CA PRO A 34 6.63 -8.55 -12.52
C PRO A 34 6.14 -8.23 -11.10
N TYR A 35 5.90 -6.94 -10.81
CA TYR A 35 5.63 -6.47 -9.45
C TYR A 35 4.34 -7.08 -8.88
N ASN A 36 3.36 -7.34 -9.74
CA ASN A 36 2.10 -7.99 -9.38
C ASN A 36 2.30 -9.39 -8.78
N ILE A 37 3.18 -10.18 -9.39
CA ILE A 37 3.54 -11.53 -8.93
C ILE A 37 4.43 -11.40 -7.70
N TRP A 38 5.43 -10.51 -7.74
CA TRP A 38 6.35 -10.26 -6.62
C TRP A 38 5.61 -9.90 -5.34
N LYS A 39 4.64 -8.98 -5.41
CA LYS A 39 3.86 -8.57 -4.25
C LYS A 39 3.07 -9.74 -3.67
N LYS A 40 2.37 -10.51 -4.51
CA LYS A 40 1.62 -11.70 -4.08
C LYS A 40 2.52 -12.75 -3.45
N THR A 41 3.70 -13.00 -4.04
CA THR A 41 4.63 -14.00 -3.50
C THR A 41 5.22 -13.53 -2.18
N HIS A 42 5.51 -12.23 -2.06
CA HIS A 42 5.97 -11.61 -0.83
C HIS A 42 4.91 -11.61 0.30
N GLU A 43 3.62 -11.48 -0.03
CA GLU A 43 2.54 -11.56 0.96
C GLU A 43 2.50 -12.92 1.70
N TYR A 44 3.04 -14.00 1.11
CA TYR A 44 3.18 -15.31 1.78
C TYR A 44 4.18 -15.34 2.94
N PHE A 45 4.99 -14.28 3.17
CA PHE A 45 5.74 -14.17 4.41
C PHE A 45 4.82 -14.16 5.65
N GLY A 46 3.56 -13.75 5.51
CA GLY A 46 2.55 -13.91 6.56
C GLY A 46 2.35 -15.38 6.96
N LEU A 47 2.38 -16.31 6.00
CA LEU A 47 2.30 -17.75 6.27
C LEU A 47 3.57 -18.27 6.95
N VAL A 48 4.76 -17.74 6.61
CA VAL A 48 6.01 -18.08 7.31
C VAL A 48 5.91 -17.72 8.80
N ILE A 49 5.37 -16.55 9.13
CA ILE A 49 5.17 -16.14 10.53
C ILE A 49 4.20 -17.11 11.23
N LEU A 50 3.08 -17.46 10.59
CA LEU A 50 2.11 -18.41 11.15
C LEU A 50 2.74 -19.80 11.40
N LEU A 51 3.46 -20.34 10.42
CA LEU A 51 4.15 -21.63 10.56
C LEU A 51 5.25 -21.59 11.61
N THR A 52 5.93 -20.44 11.76
CA THR A 52 6.93 -20.22 12.82
C THR A 52 6.28 -20.27 14.20
N VAL A 53 5.11 -19.64 14.39
CA VAL A 53 4.34 -19.73 15.64
C VAL A 53 3.96 -21.18 15.93
N ILE A 54 3.43 -21.92 14.94
CA ILE A 54 3.08 -23.34 15.09
C ILE A 54 4.32 -24.17 15.48
N HIS A 55 5.44 -23.96 14.79
CA HIS A 55 6.71 -24.64 15.08
C HIS A 55 7.15 -24.45 16.54
N ILE A 56 7.19 -23.20 17.01
CA ILE A 56 7.65 -22.87 18.37
C ILE A 56 6.73 -23.48 19.43
N LEU A 57 5.41 -23.42 19.23
CA LEU A 57 4.44 -23.98 20.17
C LEU A 57 4.47 -25.52 20.24
N LEU A 58 4.86 -26.20 19.15
CA LEU A 58 4.95 -27.67 19.14
C LEU A 58 6.28 -28.21 19.70
N VAL A 59 7.36 -27.47 19.55
CA VAL A 59 8.69 -27.87 20.06
C VAL A 59 8.79 -27.64 21.57
N ASP A 60 8.21 -26.54 22.08
CA ASP A 60 8.02 -26.20 23.51
C ASP A 60 9.19 -26.54 24.44
N LYS A 61 10.40 -26.12 24.08
CA LYS A 61 11.63 -26.38 24.88
C LYS A 61 12.47 -25.12 25.08
N ASP A 62 13.04 -24.56 24.02
CA ASP A 62 14.10 -23.55 24.17
C ASP A 62 13.57 -22.16 24.55
N VAL A 63 12.47 -21.74 23.93
CA VAL A 63 11.86 -20.41 24.17
C VAL A 63 11.09 -20.40 25.50
N ALA A 64 10.39 -21.49 25.82
CA ALA A 64 9.58 -21.61 27.03
C ALA A 64 10.42 -21.77 28.31
N ALA A 65 11.65 -22.26 28.20
CA ALA A 65 12.55 -22.41 29.35
C ALA A 65 12.97 -21.09 29.99
N TYR A 66 12.93 -19.97 29.25
CA TYR A 66 13.39 -18.66 29.72
C TYR A 66 12.27 -17.61 29.64
N PRO A 67 11.69 -17.18 30.78
CA PRO A 67 10.52 -16.30 30.78
C PRO A 67 10.70 -14.97 30.02
N LEU A 68 11.86 -14.31 30.18
CA LEU A 68 12.16 -13.06 29.47
C LEU A 68 12.26 -13.24 27.95
N LEU A 69 12.89 -14.34 27.52
CA LEU A 69 13.00 -14.69 26.10
C LEU A 69 11.62 -15.04 25.53
N GLY A 70 10.81 -15.80 26.28
CA GLY A 70 9.44 -16.13 25.90
C GLY A 70 8.57 -14.90 25.70
N ILE A 71 8.57 -13.96 26.66
CA ILE A 71 7.83 -12.69 26.54
C ILE A 71 8.27 -11.92 25.29
N TRP A 72 9.59 -11.84 25.04
CA TRP A 72 10.13 -11.14 23.90
C TRP A 72 9.72 -11.80 22.56
N VAL A 73 9.98 -13.09 22.39
CA VAL A 73 9.68 -13.84 21.15
C VAL A 73 8.17 -13.85 20.88
N TYR A 74 7.35 -14.26 21.84
CA TYR A 74 5.90 -14.32 21.64
C TYR A 74 5.28 -12.94 21.45
N GLY A 75 5.77 -11.92 22.17
CA GLY A 75 5.32 -10.54 22.00
C GLY A 75 5.55 -10.02 20.57
N PHE A 76 6.75 -10.21 20.02
CA PHE A 76 7.04 -9.82 18.64
C PHE A 76 6.26 -10.65 17.61
N LEU A 77 6.07 -11.96 17.83
CA LEU A 77 5.29 -12.80 16.92
C LEU A 77 3.81 -12.41 16.90
N ILE A 78 3.22 -12.11 18.06
CA ILE A 78 1.84 -11.60 18.14
C ILE A 78 1.73 -10.26 17.43
N LEU A 79 2.67 -9.34 17.68
CA LEU A 79 2.68 -8.04 17.00
C LEU A 79 2.82 -8.20 15.48
N ALA A 80 3.70 -9.09 15.01
CA ALA A 80 3.92 -9.35 13.59
C ALA A 80 2.67 -9.96 12.94
N MET A 81 2.09 -11.00 13.57
CA MET A 81 0.83 -11.62 13.12
C MET A 81 -0.31 -10.60 13.08
N TRP A 82 -0.46 -9.80 14.14
CA TRP A 82 -1.48 -8.76 14.20
C TRP A 82 -1.28 -7.70 13.13
N SER A 83 -0.04 -7.29 12.86
CA SER A 83 0.27 -6.31 11.83
C SER A 83 -0.08 -6.82 10.43
N VAL A 84 0.24 -8.08 10.11
CA VAL A 84 -0.12 -8.71 8.84
C VAL A 84 -1.65 -8.82 8.70
N LEU A 85 -2.33 -9.29 9.74
CA LEU A 85 -3.78 -9.41 9.74
C LEU A 85 -4.44 -8.05 9.57
N TYR A 86 -3.95 -7.03 10.30
CA TYR A 86 -4.44 -5.67 10.23
C TYR A 86 -4.31 -5.10 8.82
N ILE A 87 -3.10 -5.10 8.24
CA ILE A 87 -2.88 -4.43 6.95
C ILE A 87 -3.54 -5.17 5.77
N GLN A 88 -3.58 -6.49 5.78
CA GLN A 88 -4.12 -7.29 4.67
C GLN A 88 -5.64 -7.47 4.77
N TYR A 89 -6.19 -7.69 5.97
CA TYR A 89 -7.57 -8.13 6.16
C TYR A 89 -8.48 -7.16 6.91
N PHE A 90 -7.96 -6.14 7.59
CA PHE A 90 -8.80 -5.20 8.33
C PHE A 90 -8.75 -3.78 7.73
N TYR A 91 -7.56 -3.30 7.40
CA TYR A 91 -7.35 -1.97 6.85
C TYR A 91 -8.15 -1.67 5.56
N PRO A 92 -8.31 -2.60 4.60
CA PRO A 92 -9.13 -2.33 3.41
C PRO A 92 -10.60 -2.03 3.69
N TRP A 93 -11.11 -2.44 4.86
CA TRP A 93 -12.49 -2.22 5.30
C TRP A 93 -12.64 -1.05 6.27
N PHE A 94 -11.71 -0.89 7.22
CA PHE A 94 -11.80 0.16 8.25
C PHE A 94 -11.04 1.44 7.91
N GLY A 95 -10.07 1.36 7.00
CA GLY A 95 -9.33 2.53 6.54
C GLY A 95 -10.25 3.55 5.86
N PRO A 96 -9.85 4.82 5.79
CA PRO A 96 -10.65 5.87 5.20
C PRO A 96 -10.82 5.61 3.70
N ARG A 97 -11.98 5.04 3.34
CA ARG A 97 -12.27 4.52 2.00
C ARG A 97 -13.34 5.38 1.31
N TYR A 98 -13.11 5.64 0.04
CA TYR A 98 -13.99 6.41 -0.83
C TYR A 98 -14.17 5.71 -2.18
N THR A 99 -15.37 5.80 -2.74
CA THR A 99 -15.67 5.32 -4.09
C THR A 99 -15.73 6.51 -5.03
N TYR A 100 -14.95 6.45 -6.09
CA TYR A 100 -14.90 7.42 -7.17
C TYR A 100 -15.13 6.72 -8.51
N GLU A 101 -15.39 7.49 -9.55
CA GLU A 101 -15.49 7.01 -10.94
C GLU A 101 -14.60 7.88 -11.83
N VAL A 102 -14.06 7.28 -12.88
CA VAL A 102 -13.28 8.00 -13.90
C VAL A 102 -14.22 8.88 -14.72
N ASP A 103 -14.03 10.18 -14.67
CA ASP A 103 -14.82 11.13 -15.47
C ASP A 103 -14.15 11.45 -16.80
N CYS A 104 -12.85 11.76 -16.74
CA CYS A 104 -12.06 12.12 -17.91
C CYS A 104 -10.65 11.54 -17.84
N LEU A 105 -10.12 11.18 -19.01
CA LEU A 105 -8.77 10.66 -19.21
C LEU A 105 -8.08 11.48 -20.30
N GLU A 106 -6.93 12.07 -19.96
CA GLU A 106 -6.10 12.79 -20.92
C GLU A 106 -4.72 12.15 -21.00
N PHE A 107 -4.28 11.85 -22.22
CA PHE A 107 -3.00 11.17 -22.48
C PHE A 107 -2.02 12.17 -23.09
N VAL A 108 -0.93 12.44 -22.39
CA VAL A 108 0.15 13.34 -22.84
C VAL A 108 1.48 12.58 -22.80
N ASP A 109 1.93 12.11 -23.96
CA ASP A 109 3.08 11.23 -24.14
C ASP A 109 3.03 9.98 -23.25
N LYS A 110 3.82 9.97 -22.17
CA LYS A 110 3.90 8.89 -21.17
C LYS A 110 3.16 9.24 -19.88
N ASN A 111 2.47 10.36 -19.83
CA ASN A 111 1.68 10.79 -18.68
C ASN A 111 0.19 10.58 -18.98
N ILE A 112 -0.54 10.24 -17.95
CA ILE A 112 -1.99 10.07 -17.95
C ILE A 112 -2.51 11.01 -16.87
N GLU A 113 -3.36 11.94 -17.25
CA GLU A 113 -4.14 12.73 -16.32
C GLU A 113 -5.51 12.07 -16.17
N ILE A 114 -5.88 11.78 -14.93
CA ILE A 114 -7.12 11.10 -14.59
C ILE A 114 -7.94 12.04 -13.72
N THR A 115 -9.13 12.39 -14.19
CA THR A 115 -10.12 13.13 -13.40
C THR A 115 -11.09 12.14 -12.79
N LEU A 116 -11.24 12.20 -11.47
CA LEU A 116 -12.07 11.31 -10.67
C LEU A 116 -13.17 12.12 -9.99
N ILE A 117 -14.41 11.66 -10.12
CA ILE A 117 -15.58 12.25 -9.45
C ILE A 117 -16.09 11.33 -8.34
N PRO A 118 -16.54 11.88 -7.19
CA PRO A 118 -17.04 11.07 -6.09
C PRO A 118 -18.37 10.41 -6.47
N ARG A 119 -18.51 9.12 -6.16
CA ARG A 119 -19.77 8.38 -6.36
C ARG A 119 -20.72 8.50 -5.17
N ASP A 120 -20.16 8.43 -3.96
CA ASP A 120 -20.92 8.37 -2.71
C ASP A 120 -20.64 9.63 -1.85
N LYS A 121 -19.43 9.73 -1.33
CA LYS A 121 -18.95 10.84 -0.48
C LYS A 121 -17.67 11.42 -1.06
N SER A 122 -17.57 12.74 -1.06
CA SER A 122 -16.32 13.42 -1.38
C SER A 122 -15.30 13.24 -0.26
N MET A 123 -14.03 13.20 -0.63
CA MET A 123 -12.92 13.13 0.31
C MET A 123 -12.37 14.55 0.53
N LEU A 124 -12.37 15.01 1.78
CA LEU A 124 -11.64 16.21 2.16
C LEU A 124 -10.14 15.90 2.21
N PHE A 125 -9.32 16.76 1.62
CA PHE A 125 -7.87 16.60 1.62
C PHE A 125 -7.16 17.96 1.58
N LYS A 126 -5.88 17.96 1.89
CA LYS A 126 -5.00 19.13 1.82
C LYS A 126 -4.09 19.03 0.59
N PRO A 127 -3.72 20.14 -0.05
CA PRO A 127 -2.80 20.12 -1.18
C PRO A 127 -1.52 19.36 -0.85
N GLY A 128 -0.91 18.67 -1.81
CA GLY A 128 0.31 17.88 -1.59
C GLY A 128 0.11 16.55 -0.85
N GLN A 129 -1.12 16.20 -0.46
CA GLN A 129 -1.44 14.85 0.01
C GLN A 129 -1.52 13.85 -1.14
N PHE A 130 -1.50 12.57 -0.79
CA PHE A 130 -1.62 11.46 -1.73
C PHE A 130 -2.68 10.47 -1.28
N VAL A 131 -3.13 9.64 -2.21
CA VAL A 131 -4.10 8.56 -1.98
C VAL A 131 -3.56 7.24 -2.49
N TYR A 132 -3.96 6.15 -1.84
CA TYR A 132 -3.79 4.81 -2.39
C TYR A 132 -4.99 4.50 -3.27
N ILE A 133 -4.75 4.01 -4.48
CA ILE A 133 -5.77 3.83 -5.51
C ILE A 133 -5.82 2.40 -5.98
N LYS A 134 -7.03 1.88 -6.14
CA LYS A 134 -7.31 0.63 -6.86
C LYS A 134 -8.37 0.89 -7.93
N PHE A 135 -8.00 0.63 -9.18
CA PHE A 135 -8.93 0.62 -10.30
C PHE A 135 -9.70 -0.71 -10.34
N VAL A 136 -11.03 -0.65 -10.45
CA VAL A 136 -11.90 -1.83 -10.52
C VAL A 136 -12.22 -2.11 -12.00
N ASN A 137 -11.21 -2.59 -12.71
CA ASN A 137 -11.29 -2.96 -14.12
C ASN A 137 -10.53 -4.28 -14.34
N LYS A 138 -11.12 -5.22 -15.09
CA LYS A 138 -10.57 -6.56 -15.36
C LYS A 138 -9.27 -6.53 -16.17
N ASP A 139 -9.08 -5.48 -16.98
CA ASP A 139 -7.96 -5.33 -17.91
C ASP A 139 -6.76 -4.61 -17.28
N ILE A 140 -6.91 -4.17 -16.02
CA ILE A 140 -5.94 -3.45 -15.21
C ILE A 140 -5.55 -4.31 -14.01
N TYR A 141 -4.28 -4.27 -13.63
CA TYR A 141 -3.85 -4.99 -12.44
C TYR A 141 -4.50 -4.42 -11.18
N SER A 142 -5.09 -5.30 -10.38
CA SER A 142 -5.90 -4.95 -9.20
C SER A 142 -5.10 -4.48 -7.99
N GLU A 143 -3.84 -4.11 -8.19
CA GLU A 143 -2.96 -3.61 -7.14
C GLU A 143 -3.36 -2.23 -6.66
N VAL A 144 -2.94 -1.95 -5.43
CA VAL A 144 -3.10 -0.66 -4.81
C VAL A 144 -1.78 0.11 -4.94
N HIS A 145 -1.82 1.29 -5.53
CA HIS A 145 -0.66 2.16 -5.74
C HIS A 145 -0.90 3.57 -5.19
N PRO A 146 0.10 4.21 -4.58
CA PRO A 146 -0.01 5.58 -4.10
C PRO A 146 0.17 6.60 -5.24
N TYR A 147 -0.69 7.61 -5.29
CA TYR A 147 -0.57 8.75 -6.21
C TYR A 147 -0.88 10.07 -5.49
N SER A 148 -0.01 11.06 -5.68
CA SER A 148 -0.24 12.41 -5.17
C SER A 148 -1.39 13.08 -5.91
N ILE A 149 -2.20 13.84 -5.17
CA ILE A 149 -3.29 14.60 -5.75
C ILE A 149 -2.71 15.85 -6.42
N ALA A 150 -2.95 15.98 -7.73
CA ALA A 150 -2.42 17.07 -8.54
C ALA A 150 -3.28 18.33 -8.44
N TYR A 151 -4.59 18.15 -8.27
CA TYR A 151 -5.58 19.21 -8.23
C TYR A 151 -6.88 18.66 -7.62
N ALA A 152 -7.65 19.51 -6.94
CA ALA A 152 -9.08 19.30 -6.80
C ALA A 152 -9.85 20.60 -6.90
N GLN A 153 -11.08 20.43 -7.33
CA GLN A 153 -12.08 21.46 -7.24
C GLN A 153 -12.84 21.25 -5.92
N GLU A 154 -12.76 22.23 -5.01
CA GLU A 154 -13.34 22.12 -3.67
C GLU A 154 -14.87 21.96 -3.70
N ASP A 155 -15.53 22.48 -4.74
CA ASP A 155 -16.99 22.58 -4.81
C ASP A 155 -17.70 21.25 -5.13
N ASP A 156 -17.07 20.33 -5.86
CA ASP A 156 -17.69 19.07 -6.30
C ASP A 156 -16.96 17.80 -5.79
N GLY A 157 -15.80 17.97 -5.12
CA GLY A 157 -15.00 16.88 -4.60
C GLY A 157 -14.23 16.10 -5.67
N THR A 158 -14.10 16.67 -6.87
CA THR A 158 -13.34 16.11 -8.00
C THR A 158 -11.84 16.09 -7.68
N ILE A 159 -11.19 14.97 -7.99
CA ILE A 159 -9.75 14.78 -7.77
C ILE A 159 -9.08 14.53 -9.12
N LYS A 160 -8.01 15.27 -9.42
CA LYS A 160 -7.15 15.00 -10.57
C LYS A 160 -5.82 14.41 -10.15
N LEU A 161 -5.36 13.45 -10.93
CA LEU A 161 -4.12 12.71 -10.71
C LEU A 161 -3.27 12.75 -11.98
N GLY A 162 -1.98 13.04 -11.82
CA GLY A 162 -0.99 12.88 -12.89
C GLY A 162 -0.18 11.62 -12.67
N ILE A 163 -0.25 10.66 -13.59
CA ILE A 163 0.43 9.36 -13.48
C ILE A 163 1.35 9.15 -14.68
N LYS A 164 2.62 8.86 -14.42
CA LYS A 164 3.59 8.51 -15.46
C LYS A 164 3.67 7.00 -15.67
N GLN A 165 3.62 6.57 -16.93
CA GLN A 165 3.77 5.17 -17.35
C GLN A 165 5.22 4.70 -17.20
N LEU A 166 5.56 4.19 -16.02
CA LEU A 166 6.91 3.74 -15.66
C LEU A 166 7.00 2.22 -15.48
N GLY A 167 6.00 1.62 -14.84
CA GLY A 167 5.95 0.20 -14.51
C GLY A 167 4.88 -0.58 -15.27
N ASP A 168 4.86 -1.88 -15.02
CA ASP A 168 3.87 -2.84 -15.50
C ASP A 168 2.43 -2.42 -15.15
N HIS A 169 2.15 -2.05 -13.89
CA HIS A 169 0.83 -1.53 -13.50
C HIS A 169 0.44 -0.26 -14.26
N THR A 170 1.28 0.78 -14.22
CA THR A 170 0.97 2.08 -14.83
C THR A 170 0.76 2.02 -16.35
N ARG A 171 1.37 1.06 -17.04
CA ARG A 171 1.15 0.84 -18.48
C ARG A 171 -0.24 0.29 -18.78
N THR A 172 -0.82 -0.50 -17.87
CA THR A 172 -2.19 -1.02 -18.02
C THR A 172 -3.28 0.05 -17.87
N LEU A 173 -2.95 1.20 -17.26
CA LEU A 173 -3.90 2.31 -17.08
C LEU A 173 -4.38 2.93 -18.41
N THR A 174 -3.68 2.67 -19.50
CA THR A 174 -4.13 3.03 -20.87
C THR A 174 -5.44 2.35 -21.28
N LYS A 175 -5.86 1.32 -20.55
CA LYS A 175 -7.12 0.60 -20.77
C LYS A 175 -8.28 1.10 -19.90
N LEU A 176 -8.05 2.12 -19.07
CA LEU A 176 -9.13 2.78 -18.33
C LEU A 176 -10.13 3.40 -19.28
N GLN A 177 -11.38 3.42 -18.85
CA GLN A 177 -12.48 4.08 -19.55
C GLN A 177 -13.25 4.99 -18.59
N ASN A 178 -13.90 6.01 -19.13
CA ASN A 178 -14.82 6.82 -18.35
C ASN A 178 -15.93 5.93 -17.79
N GLY A 179 -16.33 6.18 -16.54
CA GLY A 179 -17.24 5.35 -15.75
C GLY A 179 -16.57 4.18 -15.02
N ASP A 180 -15.28 3.91 -15.25
CA ASP A 180 -14.58 2.87 -14.47
C ASP A 180 -14.57 3.24 -12.99
N ARG A 181 -14.94 2.27 -12.15
CA ARG A 181 -14.97 2.45 -10.70
C ARG A 181 -13.56 2.47 -10.13
N VAL A 182 -13.31 3.41 -9.23
CA VAL A 182 -12.05 3.60 -8.52
C VAL A 182 -12.29 3.57 -7.01
N ILE A 183 -11.46 2.82 -6.28
CA ILE A 183 -11.45 2.82 -4.82
C ILE A 183 -10.24 3.60 -4.35
N LEU A 184 -10.49 4.62 -3.53
CA LEU A 184 -9.44 5.43 -2.91
C LEU A 184 -9.36 5.12 -1.41
N TRP A 185 -8.14 5.03 -0.90
CA TRP A 185 -7.85 5.12 0.53
C TRP A 185 -7.04 6.38 0.80
N GLY A 186 -7.44 7.16 1.81
CA GLY A 186 -6.75 8.40 2.18
C GLY A 186 -7.69 9.48 2.71
N PRO A 187 -7.25 10.76 2.67
CA PRO A 187 -5.95 11.20 2.17
C PRO A 187 -4.81 10.86 3.15
N TYR A 188 -3.58 10.81 2.65
CA TYR A 188 -2.37 10.58 3.42
C TYR A 188 -1.29 11.63 3.13
N GLY A 189 -0.31 11.71 4.02
CA GLY A 189 0.83 12.62 3.90
C GLY A 189 0.59 13.96 4.60
N GLN A 190 1.71 14.60 4.95
CA GLN A 190 1.79 15.87 5.67
C GLN A 190 2.69 16.88 4.95
N PHE A 191 2.95 16.65 3.66
CA PHE A 191 3.96 17.37 2.88
C PHE A 191 3.76 18.90 2.86
N SER A 192 2.51 19.35 2.87
CA SER A 192 2.14 20.75 2.79
C SER A 192 1.92 21.45 4.13
N GLU A 193 2.09 20.79 5.29
CA GLU A 193 1.75 21.40 6.59
C GLU A 193 2.52 22.71 6.83
N ARG A 194 3.82 22.73 6.52
CA ARG A 194 4.64 23.95 6.63
C ARG A 194 4.22 25.03 5.62
N PHE A 195 3.85 24.62 4.40
CA PHE A 195 3.36 25.55 3.37
C PHE A 195 2.04 26.20 3.78
N LEU A 196 1.13 25.45 4.40
CA LEU A 196 -0.18 25.94 4.82
C LEU A 196 -0.14 26.88 6.04
N THR A 197 0.95 26.87 6.79
CA THR A 197 1.09 27.61 8.06
C THR A 197 2.12 28.73 8.02
N THR A 198 2.98 28.76 7.00
CA THR A 198 4.02 29.78 6.88
C THR A 198 3.49 31.07 6.26
N HIS A 199 4.06 32.21 6.69
CA HIS A 199 3.88 33.52 6.06
C HIS A 199 5.11 33.95 5.25
N GLN A 200 6.11 33.08 5.13
CA GLN A 200 7.35 33.32 4.38
C GLN A 200 7.21 32.88 2.93
N ASP A 201 8.05 33.44 2.07
CA ASP A 201 8.16 33.02 0.67
C ASP A 201 8.51 31.54 0.56
N CYS A 202 7.86 30.86 -0.39
CA CYS A 202 8.05 29.44 -0.66
C CYS A 202 8.70 29.25 -2.03
N VAL A 203 9.78 28.49 -2.08
CA VAL A 203 10.42 28.07 -3.33
C VAL A 203 10.13 26.59 -3.56
N PHE A 204 9.46 26.27 -4.67
CA PHE A 204 9.15 24.89 -5.05
C PHE A 204 10.22 24.37 -6.02
N VAL A 205 10.78 23.20 -5.70
CA VAL A 205 11.77 22.52 -6.55
C VAL A 205 11.22 21.12 -6.85
N GLY A 206 10.62 20.99 -8.03
CA GLY A 206 10.05 19.73 -8.54
C GLY A 206 10.85 19.18 -9.72
N GLY A 207 10.87 17.86 -9.86
CA GLY A 207 11.52 17.18 -10.99
C GLY A 207 10.77 15.91 -11.40
N GLY A 208 10.54 15.73 -12.70
CA GLY A 208 9.78 14.59 -13.23
C GLY A 208 8.37 14.52 -12.63
N ILE A 209 7.92 13.32 -12.24
CA ILE A 209 6.61 13.12 -11.62
C ILE A 209 6.54 13.69 -10.18
N GLY A 210 7.68 14.04 -9.58
CA GLY A 210 7.73 14.69 -8.27
C GLY A 210 7.17 16.11 -8.26
N ILE A 211 6.80 16.67 -9.42
CA ILE A 211 6.12 17.97 -9.51
C ILE A 211 4.65 17.91 -9.06
N THR A 212 4.01 16.73 -9.13
CA THR A 212 2.57 16.55 -8.87
C THR A 212 2.07 17.16 -7.55
N PRO A 213 2.68 16.91 -6.37
CA PRO A 213 2.21 17.54 -5.14
C PRO A 213 2.36 19.07 -5.14
N PHE A 214 3.38 19.61 -5.84
CA PHE A 214 3.56 21.06 -5.97
C PHE A 214 2.50 21.70 -6.86
N LEU A 215 2.02 21.00 -7.90
CA LEU A 215 0.89 21.48 -8.70
C LEU A 215 -0.35 21.68 -7.82
N GLY A 216 -0.65 20.72 -6.95
CA GLY A 216 -1.79 20.83 -6.03
C GLY A 216 -1.61 21.96 -5.01
N MET A 217 -0.38 22.16 -4.51
CA MET A 217 -0.07 23.28 -3.60
C MET A 217 -0.14 24.64 -4.29
N TRP A 218 0.33 24.72 -5.54
CA TRP A 218 0.31 25.93 -6.33
C TRP A 218 -1.12 26.33 -6.69
N ASP A 219 -1.93 25.39 -7.14
CA ASP A 219 -3.33 25.62 -7.47
C ASP A 219 -4.15 26.06 -6.24
N TYR A 220 -3.94 25.39 -5.10
CA TYR A 220 -4.53 25.82 -3.84
C TYR A 220 -4.14 27.25 -3.46
N LYS A 221 -2.90 27.68 -3.75
CA LYS A 221 -2.49 29.06 -3.48
C LYS A 221 -3.18 30.08 -4.39
N LEU A 222 -3.45 29.72 -5.65
CA LEU A 222 -4.10 30.59 -6.63
C LEU A 222 -5.60 30.71 -6.43
N SER A 223 -6.24 29.69 -5.85
CA SER A 223 -7.67 29.70 -5.51
C SER A 223 -7.98 30.44 -4.21
N MET A 224 -6.97 30.72 -3.37
CA MET A 224 -7.12 31.55 -2.19
C MET A 224 -7.33 33.03 -2.55
N PRO A 225 -8.27 33.72 -1.89
CA PRO A 225 -8.50 35.15 -2.07
C PRO A 225 -7.36 36.04 -1.55
#